data_AF-A0A960XCW2-F1
#
_entry.id   AF-A0A960XCW2-F1
#
_cell.length_a   1.000
_cell.length_b   1.000
_cell.length_c   1.000
_cell.angle_alpha   90.00
_cell.angle_beta   90.00
_cell.angle_gamma   90.00
#
_symmetry.space_group_name_H-M   'P 1'
#
loop_
_entity.id
_entity.type
_entity.pdbx_description
1 polymer ?
#
loop_
_entity_poly.entity_id
_entity_poly.type
_entity_poly.pdbx_seq_one_letter_code
_entity_poly.pdbx_strand_id
1 'polypeptide(L)'
;MWLKRLVLSNFRNHKSLSVEFCPGVNLIQGKNGLGKTNLLEALHLISTGRSFRTAHLCDMIYHGASAFHISAEFERDGIEQNLTMSFDGSSRKLKINATQYANFSNVLGLLPSVLYAPYDHALIAGAPADRRRFLNIHIAQTDPVYVHHLMRYSKALKQRNALLKTKQDASIEVWEAQMALSGAYLINRRQKAIRMLEPHLKPYIERLSDD
;
A
#
# COMPACT_ATOMS: atom_id res chain seq x y z
N MET A 1 -9.89 -2.96 -15.53
CA MET A 1 -9.30 -3.82 -14.49
C MET A 1 -10.42 -4.36 -13.61
N TRP A 2 -10.43 -5.66 -13.33
CA TRP A 2 -11.45 -6.31 -12.50
C TRP A 2 -10.82 -7.44 -11.69
N LEU A 3 -11.01 -7.43 -10.36
CA LEU A 3 -10.64 -8.54 -9.48
C LEU A 3 -11.69 -9.64 -9.62
N LYS A 4 -11.28 -10.83 -10.07
CA LYS A 4 -12.15 -12.00 -10.28
C LYS A 4 -12.28 -12.83 -9.00
N ARG A 5 -11.16 -13.09 -8.34
CA ARG A 5 -11.12 -14.00 -7.19
C ARG A 5 -10.07 -13.58 -6.17
N LEU A 6 -10.39 -13.76 -4.89
CA LEU A 6 -9.44 -13.65 -3.80
C LEU A 6 -9.45 -14.94 -2.96
N VAL A 7 -8.27 -15.52 -2.76
CA VAL A 7 -8.07 -16.70 -1.90
C VAL A 7 -7.17 -16.31 -0.74
N LEU A 8 -7.63 -16.60 0.48
CA LEU A 8 -6.90 -16.40 1.72
C LEU A 8 -6.65 -17.74 2.40
N SER A 9 -5.43 -17.94 2.88
CA SER A 9 -5.08 -19.05 3.77
C SER A 9 -4.37 -18.49 4.99
N ASN A 10 -4.84 -18.89 6.17
CA ASN A 10 -4.29 -18.49 7.47
C ASN A 10 -4.10 -16.97 7.63
N PHE A 11 -5.06 -16.17 7.16
CA PHE A 11 -5.00 -14.71 7.22
C PHE A 11 -5.99 -14.15 8.26
N ARG A 12 -5.49 -13.47 9.28
CA ARG A 12 -6.28 -12.89 10.39
C ARG A 12 -7.22 -13.94 11.01
N ASN A 13 -8.54 -13.76 10.91
CA ASN A 13 -9.51 -14.72 11.42
C ASN A 13 -9.99 -15.73 10.35
N HIS A 14 -9.43 -15.69 9.14
CA HIS A 14 -9.76 -16.59 8.03
C HIS A 14 -8.72 -17.70 7.93
N LYS A 15 -9.07 -18.92 8.38
CA LYS A 15 -8.22 -20.10 8.18
C LYS A 15 -8.14 -20.46 6.69
N SER A 16 -9.27 -20.46 6.00
CA SER A 16 -9.37 -20.60 4.55
C SER A 16 -10.59 -19.81 4.08
N LEU A 17 -10.44 -19.01 3.03
CA LEU A 17 -11.52 -18.26 2.40
C LEU A 17 -11.25 -18.17 0.89
N SER A 18 -12.27 -18.41 0.07
CA SER A 18 -12.25 -18.16 -1.37
C SER A 18 -13.47 -17.33 -1.71
N VAL A 19 -13.26 -16.15 -2.30
CA VAL A 19 -14.33 -15.24 -2.72
C VAL A 19 -14.19 -14.98 -4.20
N GLU A 20 -15.27 -15.19 -4.94
CA GLU A 20 -15.42 -14.76 -6.33
C GLU A 20 -16.19 -13.44 -6.36
N PHE A 21 -15.75 -12.52 -7.20
CA PHE A 21 -16.31 -11.17 -7.31
C PHE A 21 -16.93 -11.00 -8.68
N CYS A 22 -18.11 -10.38 -8.71
CA CYS A 22 -18.74 -9.96 -9.96
C CYS A 22 -18.13 -8.63 -10.44
N PRO A 23 -18.26 -8.29 -11.74
CA PRO A 23 -18.00 -6.94 -12.21
C PRO A 23 -18.91 -5.92 -11.49
N GLY A 24 -18.39 -4.73 -11.22
CA GLY A 24 -19.14 -3.66 -10.56
C GLY A 24 -19.19 -3.79 -9.03
N VAL A 25 -20.37 -3.63 -8.46
CA VAL A 25 -20.54 -3.50 -7.00
C VAL A 25 -20.71 -4.87 -6.35
N ASN A 26 -19.86 -5.14 -5.34
CA ASN A 26 -19.91 -6.36 -4.54
C ASN A 26 -20.25 -6.00 -3.09
N LEU A 27 -21.43 -6.43 -2.62
CA LEU A 27 -21.88 -6.18 -1.24
C LEU A 27 -21.39 -7.29 -0.30
N ILE A 28 -20.54 -6.94 0.66
CA ILE A 28 -20.07 -7.86 1.70
C ILE A 28 -20.84 -7.59 3.00
N GLN A 29 -21.78 -8.48 3.32
CA GLN A 29 -22.63 -8.36 4.51
C GLN A 29 -22.35 -9.47 5.53
N GLY A 30 -22.65 -9.19 6.80
CA GLY A 30 -22.56 -10.17 7.89
C GLY A 30 -22.50 -9.48 9.25
N LYS A 31 -22.55 -10.24 10.34
CA LYS A 31 -22.39 -9.71 11.70
C LYS A 31 -21.00 -9.08 11.90
N ASN A 32 -20.89 -8.18 12.88
CA ASN A 32 -19.60 -7.63 13.28
C ASN A 32 -18.67 -8.74 13.79
N GLY A 33 -17.37 -8.60 13.56
CA GLY A 33 -16.38 -9.62 13.93
C GLY A 33 -16.20 -10.78 12.94
N LEU A 34 -17.06 -10.96 11.94
CA LEU A 34 -16.94 -12.04 10.95
C LEU A 34 -15.80 -11.87 9.92
N GLY A 35 -14.94 -10.86 10.07
CA GLY A 35 -13.77 -10.69 9.19
C GLY A 35 -14.03 -9.94 7.89
N LYS A 36 -15.14 -9.19 7.76
CA LYS A 36 -15.40 -8.29 6.61
C LYS A 36 -14.25 -7.30 6.39
N THR A 37 -13.82 -6.63 7.47
CA THR A 37 -12.66 -5.71 7.43
C THR A 37 -11.35 -6.45 7.15
N ASN A 38 -11.22 -7.71 7.58
CA ASN A 38 -10.02 -8.51 7.29
C ASN A 38 -9.95 -8.88 5.79
N LEU A 39 -11.08 -9.10 5.14
CA LEU A 39 -11.15 -9.28 3.69
C LEU A 39 -10.67 -8.01 2.95
N LEU A 40 -11.17 -6.83 3.35
CA LEU A 40 -10.69 -5.55 2.81
C LEU A 40 -9.21 -5.29 3.11
N GLU A 41 -8.74 -5.72 4.28
CA GLU A 41 -7.32 -5.65 4.67
C GLU A 41 -6.44 -6.52 3.76
N ALA A 42 -6.88 -7.73 3.42
CA ALA A 42 -6.16 -8.58 2.49
C ALA A 42 -6.06 -7.93 1.10
N LEU A 43 -7.17 -7.36 0.59
CA LEU A 43 -7.20 -6.64 -0.68
C LEU A 43 -6.27 -5.42 -0.69
N HIS A 44 -6.30 -4.62 0.37
CA HIS A 44 -5.43 -3.46 0.50
C HIS A 44 -3.96 -3.88 0.62
N LEU A 45 -3.66 -4.94 1.39
CA LEU A 45 -2.32 -5.45 1.58
C LEU A 45 -1.71 -5.97 0.28
N ILE A 46 -2.46 -6.79 -0.49
CA ILE A 46 -1.94 -7.33 -1.75
C ILE A 46 -1.76 -6.25 -2.83
N SER A 47 -2.57 -5.19 -2.79
CA SER A 47 -2.48 -4.06 -3.71
C SER A 47 -1.32 -3.10 -3.39
N THR A 48 -1.15 -2.76 -2.10
CA THR A 48 -0.26 -1.67 -1.66
C THR A 48 0.98 -2.13 -0.90
N GLY A 49 1.01 -3.41 -0.52
CA GLY A 49 2.10 -4.02 0.25
C GLY A 49 2.08 -3.65 1.73
N ARG A 50 1.05 -2.96 2.21
CA ARG A 50 0.90 -2.51 3.59
C ARG A 50 -0.53 -2.74 4.09
N SER A 51 -0.65 -3.01 5.39
CA SER A 51 -1.94 -2.96 6.06
C SER A 51 -2.25 -1.53 6.50
N PHE A 52 -3.54 -1.21 6.50
CA PHE A 52 -4.06 0.03 7.06
C PHE A 52 -4.20 -0.02 8.60
N ARG A 53 -4.05 -1.18 9.24
CA ARG A 53 -4.20 -1.39 10.70
C ARG A 53 -2.90 -1.59 11.44
N THR A 54 -1.95 -2.31 10.86
CA THR A 54 -0.67 -2.68 11.51
C THR A 54 0.50 -2.59 10.54
N ALA A 55 1.69 -2.35 11.09
CA ALA A 55 2.94 -2.44 10.36
C ALA A 55 3.55 -3.86 10.39
N HIS A 56 3.11 -4.71 11.31
CA HIS A 56 3.69 -6.04 11.53
C HIS A 56 2.89 -7.11 10.78
N LEU A 57 3.54 -7.78 9.82
CA LEU A 57 2.92 -8.87 9.07
C LEU A 57 2.62 -10.09 9.94
N CYS A 58 3.36 -10.29 11.03
CA CYS A 58 3.10 -11.39 11.99
C CYS A 58 1.70 -11.30 12.59
N ASP A 59 1.19 -10.10 12.86
CA ASP A 59 -0.16 -9.89 13.40
C ASP A 59 -1.28 -10.32 12.42
N MET A 60 -0.92 -10.53 11.15
CA MET A 60 -1.85 -10.94 10.09
C MET A 60 -1.91 -12.45 9.92
N ILE A 61 -1.04 -13.21 10.59
CA ILE A 61 -1.07 -14.67 10.58
C ILE A 61 -2.25 -15.13 11.45
N TYR A 62 -3.00 -16.13 10.95
CA TYR A 62 -4.06 -16.76 11.72
C TYR A 62 -3.52 -17.39 13.00
N HIS A 63 -4.28 -17.25 14.10
CA HIS A 63 -3.85 -17.75 15.39
C HIS A 63 -3.55 -19.27 15.36
N GLY A 64 -2.34 -19.66 15.74
CA GLY A 64 -1.87 -21.05 15.70
C GLY A 64 -1.30 -21.50 14.35
N ALA A 65 -1.23 -20.62 13.35
CA ALA A 65 -0.48 -20.85 12.12
C ALA A 65 0.90 -20.19 12.17
N SER A 66 1.83 -20.64 11.32
CA SER A 66 3.18 -20.06 11.18
C SER A 66 3.32 -19.13 9.97
N ALA A 67 2.35 -19.14 9.06
CA ALA A 67 2.41 -18.43 7.79
C ALA A 67 1.01 -18.08 7.28
N PHE A 68 0.93 -17.07 6.40
CA PHE A 68 -0.28 -16.76 5.64
C PHE A 68 -0.01 -16.71 4.12
N HIS A 69 -1.08 -16.86 3.34
CA HIS A 69 -1.07 -16.71 1.89
C HIS A 69 -2.31 -15.93 1.41
N ILE A 70 -2.10 -15.07 0.42
CA ILE A 70 -3.11 -14.30 -0.29
C ILE A 70 -2.85 -14.49 -1.79
N SER A 71 -3.88 -14.84 -2.54
CA SER A 71 -3.87 -14.92 -4.01
C SER A 71 -5.02 -14.08 -4.56
N ALA A 72 -4.70 -13.16 -5.46
CA ALA A 72 -5.66 -12.33 -6.16
C ALA A 72 -5.58 -12.60 -7.66
N GLU A 73 -6.67 -13.09 -8.23
CA GLU A 73 -6.85 -13.27 -9.66
C GLU A 73 -7.62 -12.07 -10.21
N PHE A 74 -7.07 -11.41 -11.21
CA PHE A 74 -7.65 -10.21 -11.79
C PHE A 74 -7.37 -10.13 -13.29
N GLU A 75 -8.19 -9.35 -13.97
CA GLU A 75 -8.01 -9.00 -15.37
C GLU A 75 -7.61 -7.54 -15.49
N ARG A 76 -6.59 -7.30 -16.30
CA ARG A 76 -6.11 -5.96 -16.63
C ARG A 76 -5.74 -5.91 -18.11
N ASP A 77 -6.26 -4.91 -18.80
CA ASP A 77 -5.98 -4.67 -20.22
C ASP A 77 -6.23 -5.93 -21.09
N GLY A 78 -7.27 -6.71 -20.75
CA GLY A 78 -7.64 -7.96 -21.42
C GLY A 78 -6.80 -9.18 -21.04
N ILE A 79 -5.83 -9.03 -20.12
CA ILE A 79 -4.92 -10.09 -19.71
C ILE A 79 -5.28 -10.55 -18.29
N GLU A 80 -5.44 -11.86 -18.12
CA GLU A 80 -5.57 -12.46 -16.80
C GLU A 80 -4.22 -12.56 -16.11
N GLN A 81 -4.20 -12.18 -14.84
CA GLN A 81 -3.03 -12.19 -14.00
C GLN A 81 -3.39 -12.72 -12.62
N ASN A 82 -2.45 -13.46 -12.03
CA ASN A 82 -2.53 -13.89 -10.65
C ASN A 82 -1.39 -13.22 -9.86
N LEU A 83 -1.72 -12.44 -8.85
CA LEU A 83 -0.76 -11.91 -7.88
C LEU A 83 -0.89 -12.72 -6.61
N THR A 84 0.24 -13.22 -6.10
CA THR A 84 0.29 -13.88 -4.79
C THR A 84 1.24 -13.18 -3.83
N MET A 85 0.87 -13.19 -2.56
CA MET A 85 1.70 -12.81 -1.44
C MET A 85 1.66 -13.91 -0.39
N SER A 86 2.82 -14.36 0.07
CA SER A 86 2.93 -15.19 1.26
C SER A 86 3.92 -14.62 2.25
N PHE A 87 3.72 -14.93 3.52
CA PHE A 87 4.61 -14.56 4.61
C PHE A 87 4.77 -15.75 5.55
N ASP A 88 6.01 -16.17 5.79
CA ASP A 88 6.35 -17.37 6.56
C ASP A 88 6.74 -17.08 8.03
N GLY A 89 6.35 -15.92 8.54
CA GLY A 89 6.74 -15.43 9.87
C GLY A 89 8.05 -14.65 9.85
N SER A 90 8.87 -14.79 8.80
CA SER A 90 10.16 -14.10 8.68
C SER A 90 10.27 -13.27 7.40
N SER A 91 9.85 -13.84 6.28
CA SER A 91 10.10 -13.32 4.94
C SER A 91 8.80 -13.26 4.15
N ARG A 92 8.65 -12.17 3.38
CA ARG A 92 7.54 -12.01 2.43
C ARG A 92 7.99 -12.48 1.06
N LYS A 93 7.19 -13.33 0.42
CA LYS A 93 7.38 -13.79 -0.96
C LYS A 93 6.25 -13.27 -1.83
N LEU A 94 6.58 -12.86 -3.05
CA LEU A 94 5.64 -12.29 -4.01
C LEU A 94 5.79 -13.01 -5.33
N LYS A 95 4.67 -13.38 -5.98
CA LYS A 95 4.70 -13.91 -7.34
C LYS A 95 3.65 -13.25 -8.21
N ILE A 96 3.99 -13.00 -9.46
CA ILE A 96 3.02 -12.74 -10.52
C ILE A 96 3.02 -13.98 -11.39
N ASN A 97 1.88 -14.65 -11.49
CA ASN A 97 1.74 -15.96 -12.11
C ASN A 97 2.78 -16.93 -11.50
N ALA A 98 3.66 -17.49 -12.33
CA ALA A 98 4.72 -18.38 -11.89
C ALA A 98 6.02 -17.67 -11.46
N THR A 99 6.17 -16.37 -11.75
CA THR A 99 7.42 -15.63 -11.58
C THR A 99 7.51 -14.99 -10.20
N GLN A 100 8.60 -15.27 -9.47
CA GLN A 100 8.84 -14.71 -8.15
C GLN A 100 9.57 -13.36 -8.22
N TYR A 101 9.16 -12.41 -7.38
CA TYR A 101 9.74 -11.07 -7.29
C TYR A 101 10.34 -10.82 -5.90
N ALA A 102 11.52 -10.19 -5.88
CA ALA A 102 12.25 -9.94 -4.64
C ALA A 102 11.63 -8.82 -3.79
N ASN A 103 11.07 -7.78 -4.43
CA ASN A 103 10.59 -6.59 -3.75
C ASN A 103 9.16 -6.25 -4.15
N PHE A 104 8.41 -5.69 -3.19
CA PHE A 104 7.04 -5.24 -3.48
C PHE A 104 6.99 -4.06 -4.46
N SER A 105 8.08 -3.30 -4.58
CA SER A 105 8.19 -2.23 -5.58
C SER A 105 8.04 -2.74 -7.02
N ASN A 106 8.31 -4.02 -7.29
CA ASN A 106 8.13 -4.62 -8.61
C ASN A 106 6.67 -4.96 -8.94
N VAL A 107 5.82 -5.11 -7.93
CA VAL A 107 4.41 -5.51 -8.09
C VAL A 107 3.43 -4.36 -7.80
N LEU A 108 3.93 -3.28 -7.18
CA LEU A 108 3.10 -2.13 -6.83
C LEU A 108 2.53 -1.48 -8.10
N GLY A 109 1.23 -1.23 -8.08
CA GLY A 109 0.51 -0.66 -9.22
C GLY A 109 0.00 -1.69 -10.23
N LEU A 110 0.21 -3.00 -10.02
CA LEU A 110 -0.42 -4.05 -10.83
C LEU A 110 -1.92 -4.16 -10.57
N LEU A 111 -2.28 -4.18 -9.30
CA LEU A 111 -3.66 -4.18 -8.80
C LEU A 111 -3.90 -2.88 -8.00
N PRO A 112 -4.03 -1.72 -8.67
CA PRO A 112 -4.31 -0.47 -7.98
C PRO A 112 -5.64 -0.53 -7.21
N SER A 113 -5.64 -0.04 -5.98
CA SER A 113 -6.85 0.10 -5.18
C SER A 113 -6.87 1.40 -4.40
N VAL A 114 -8.10 1.86 -4.12
CA VAL A 114 -8.39 2.96 -3.21
C VAL A 114 -9.21 2.37 -2.07
N LEU A 115 -8.77 2.62 -0.85
CA LEU A 115 -9.51 2.24 0.35
C LEU A 115 -10.16 3.49 0.92
N TYR A 116 -11.48 3.46 1.04
CA TYR A 116 -12.22 4.36 1.90
C TYR A 116 -12.48 3.66 3.24
N ALA A 117 -12.12 4.31 4.33
CA ALA A 117 -12.23 3.72 5.66
C ALA A 117 -12.73 4.71 6.72
N PRO A 118 -13.35 4.22 7.81
CA PRO A 118 -13.86 5.08 8.87
C PRO A 118 -12.80 5.98 9.54
N TYR A 119 -11.54 5.58 9.52
CA TYR A 119 -10.42 6.34 10.10
C TYR A 119 -9.78 7.34 9.12
N ASP A 120 -10.34 7.56 7.94
CA ASP A 120 -9.84 8.54 6.97
C ASP A 120 -9.98 10.00 7.47
N HIS A 121 -10.73 10.23 8.54
CA HIS A 121 -10.72 11.49 9.30
C HIS A 121 -9.29 11.93 9.70
N ALA A 122 -8.38 10.99 9.93
CA ALA A 122 -6.98 11.27 10.25
C ALA A 122 -6.24 12.02 9.12
N LEU A 123 -6.75 12.00 7.88
CA LEU A 123 -6.20 12.83 6.81
C LEU A 123 -6.40 14.33 7.09
N ILE A 124 -7.51 14.69 7.74
CA ILE A 124 -7.88 16.07 8.05
C ILE A 124 -7.26 16.50 9.38
N ALA A 125 -7.61 15.82 10.47
CA ALA A 125 -7.21 16.22 11.82
C ALA A 125 -5.95 15.53 12.34
N GLY A 126 -5.45 14.52 11.63
CA GLY A 126 -4.28 13.75 12.04
C GLY A 126 -2.95 14.40 11.70
N ALA A 127 -1.88 13.66 11.97
CA ALA A 127 -0.52 14.15 11.84
C ALA A 127 -0.14 14.33 10.36
N PRO A 128 0.84 15.21 10.05
CA PRO A 128 1.39 15.31 8.69
C PRO A 128 1.91 13.98 8.12
N ALA A 129 2.26 13.02 8.99
CA ALA A 129 2.68 11.69 8.58
C ALA A 129 1.56 10.91 7.86
N ASP A 130 0.31 11.08 8.26
CA ASP A 130 -0.85 10.39 7.70
C ASP A 130 -1.11 10.87 6.27
N ARG A 131 -1.17 12.19 6.07
CA ARG A 131 -1.28 12.82 4.74
C ARG A 131 -0.12 12.43 3.82
N ARG A 132 1.13 12.42 4.32
CA ARG A 132 2.29 11.98 3.54
C ARG A 132 2.19 10.50 3.16
N ARG A 133 1.75 9.65 4.07
CA ARG A 133 1.56 8.22 3.82
C ARG A 133 0.49 7.99 2.75
N PHE A 134 -0.66 8.64 2.89
CA PHE A 134 -1.74 8.62 1.92
C PHE A 134 -1.23 9.01 0.53
N LEU A 135 -0.59 10.17 0.41
CA LEU A 135 -0.10 10.66 -0.88
C LEU A 135 0.98 9.75 -1.48
N ASN A 136 1.88 9.22 -0.65
CA ASN A 136 2.90 8.27 -1.08
C ASN A 136 2.28 7.00 -1.69
N ILE A 137 1.28 6.40 -1.03
CA ILE A 137 0.65 5.16 -1.50
C ILE A 137 -0.04 5.41 -2.85
N HIS A 138 -0.80 6.50 -2.97
CA HIS A 138 -1.56 6.79 -4.20
C HIS A 138 -0.66 7.10 -5.40
N ILE A 139 0.38 7.93 -5.21
CA ILE A 139 1.33 8.20 -6.31
C ILE A 139 2.10 6.94 -6.69
N ALA A 140 2.55 6.16 -5.70
CA ALA A 140 3.36 4.97 -5.93
C ALA A 140 2.65 3.86 -6.72
N GLN A 141 1.30 3.81 -6.69
CA GLN A 141 0.52 2.87 -7.50
C GLN A 141 0.51 3.22 -9.00
N THR A 142 0.90 4.43 -9.38
CA THR A 142 0.84 4.91 -10.78
C THR A 142 2.20 5.35 -11.34
N ASP A 143 3.21 5.45 -10.49
CA ASP A 143 4.53 5.99 -10.85
C ASP A 143 5.65 5.12 -10.26
N PRO A 144 6.15 4.12 -11.02
CA PRO A 144 7.25 3.26 -10.58
C PRO A 144 8.54 4.04 -10.28
N VAL A 145 8.78 5.16 -10.98
CA VAL A 145 9.95 6.01 -10.77
C VAL A 145 9.85 6.73 -9.41
N TYR A 146 8.65 7.11 -9.01
CA TYR A 146 8.38 7.63 -7.66
C TYR A 146 8.73 6.62 -6.58
N VAL A 147 8.40 5.33 -6.77
CA VAL A 147 8.78 4.25 -5.84
C VAL A 147 10.29 4.17 -5.68
N HIS A 148 11.02 4.21 -6.79
CA HIS A 148 12.48 4.20 -6.80
C HIS A 148 13.06 5.38 -6.00
N HIS A 149 12.61 6.61 -6.27
CA HIS A 149 13.07 7.79 -5.53
C HIS A 149 12.66 7.77 -4.06
N LEU A 150 11.47 7.25 -3.74
CA LEU A 150 10.99 7.13 -2.36
C LEU A 150 11.88 6.18 -1.56
N MET A 151 12.19 5.01 -2.11
CA MET A 151 13.11 4.04 -1.48
C MET A 151 14.51 4.62 -1.31
N ARG A 152 15.04 5.28 -2.35
CA ARG A 152 16.37 5.89 -2.34
C ARG A 152 16.49 7.01 -1.29
N TYR A 153 15.46 7.85 -1.19
CA TYR A 153 15.37 8.90 -0.19
C TYR A 153 15.29 8.31 1.23
N SER A 154 14.41 7.33 1.46
CA SER A 154 14.27 6.69 2.78
C SER A 154 15.55 6.00 3.23
N LYS A 155 16.27 5.33 2.32
CA LYS A 155 17.57 4.70 2.62
C LYS A 155 18.60 5.75 3.02
N ALA A 156 18.74 6.83 2.24
CA ALA A 156 19.70 7.90 2.53
C ALA A 156 19.39 8.60 3.86
N LEU A 157 18.11 8.92 4.11
CA LEU A 157 17.67 9.50 5.38
C LEU A 157 18.03 8.61 6.58
N LYS A 158 17.83 7.29 6.46
CA LYS A 158 18.19 6.35 7.53
C LYS A 158 19.70 6.33 7.80
N GLN A 159 20.51 6.32 6.75
CA GLN A 159 21.98 6.33 6.88
C GLN A 159 22.50 7.64 7.47
N ARG A 160 22.02 8.78 6.95
CA ARG A 160 22.30 10.10 7.52
C ARG A 160 21.97 10.17 9.02
N ASN A 161 20.76 9.73 9.40
CA ASN A 161 20.35 9.74 10.80
C ASN A 161 21.17 8.79 11.69
N ALA A 162 21.72 7.70 11.13
CA ALA A 162 22.62 6.81 11.87
C ALA A 162 23.98 7.48 12.11
N LEU A 163 24.56 8.11 11.09
CA LEU A 163 25.83 8.85 11.18
C LEU A 163 25.76 10.03 12.16
N LEU A 164 24.65 10.78 12.13
CA LEU A 164 24.40 11.86 13.08
C LEU A 164 24.37 11.38 14.54
N LYS A 165 23.82 10.17 14.78
CA LYS A 165 23.80 9.58 16.12
C LYS A 165 25.19 9.14 16.59
N THR A 166 26.05 8.68 15.67
CA THR A 166 27.42 8.27 15.97
C THR A 166 28.41 9.43 15.96
N LYS A 167 27.96 10.67 15.71
CA LYS A 167 28.79 11.89 15.58
C LYS A 167 29.91 11.72 14.54
N GLN A 168 29.64 10.93 13.51
CA GLN A 168 30.55 10.75 12.38
C GLN A 168 30.10 11.66 11.24
N ASP A 169 30.76 12.81 11.10
CA ASP A 169 30.41 13.78 10.05
C ASP A 169 30.92 13.36 8.67
N ALA A 170 31.93 12.49 8.64
CA ALA A 170 32.45 11.92 7.40
C ALA A 170 31.34 11.18 6.64
N SER A 171 31.09 11.60 5.40
CA SER A 171 30.10 11.04 4.46
C SER A 171 28.64 11.48 4.62
N ILE A 172 28.31 12.42 5.50
CA ILE A 172 26.93 12.97 5.60
C ILE A 172 26.51 13.64 4.29
N GLU A 173 27.39 14.45 3.70
CA GLU A 173 27.14 15.20 2.46
C GLU A 173 26.72 14.30 1.29
N VAL A 174 27.30 13.09 1.20
CA VAL A 174 26.95 12.12 0.15
C VAL A 174 25.50 11.68 0.27
N TRP A 175 25.03 11.45 1.50
CA TRP A 175 23.63 11.09 1.75
C TRP A 175 22.70 12.29 1.55
N GLU A 176 23.13 13.49 1.90
CA GLU A 176 22.36 14.72 1.67
C GLU A 176 22.20 15.02 0.18
N ALA A 177 23.23 14.86 -0.64
CA ALA A 177 23.14 14.98 -2.09
C ALA A 177 22.15 13.96 -2.69
N GLN A 178 22.20 12.70 -2.23
CA GLN A 178 21.25 11.68 -2.65
C GLN A 178 19.80 12.01 -2.22
N MET A 179 19.64 12.56 -1.01
CA MET A 179 18.35 13.02 -0.51
C MET A 179 17.84 14.21 -1.32
N ALA A 180 18.68 15.18 -1.67
CA ALA A 180 18.30 16.34 -2.47
C ALA A 180 17.81 15.92 -3.86
N LEU A 181 18.57 15.05 -4.55
CA LEU A 181 18.21 14.52 -5.88
C LEU A 181 16.85 13.80 -5.84
N SER A 182 16.68 12.87 -4.90
CA SER A 182 15.43 12.10 -4.81
C SER A 182 14.28 12.96 -4.28
N GLY A 183 14.57 13.87 -3.36
CA GLY A 183 13.61 14.79 -2.75
C GLY A 183 12.99 15.73 -3.77
N ALA A 184 13.79 16.27 -4.71
CA ALA A 184 13.29 17.12 -5.79
C ALA A 184 12.23 16.42 -6.64
N TYR A 185 12.49 15.17 -7.05
CA TYR A 185 11.51 14.36 -7.78
C TYR A 185 10.24 14.11 -6.95
N LEU A 186 10.38 13.69 -5.68
CA LEU A 186 9.25 13.42 -4.80
C LEU A 186 8.38 14.67 -4.59
N ILE A 187 8.99 15.84 -4.37
CA ILE A 187 8.29 17.11 -4.21
C ILE A 187 7.50 17.46 -5.47
N ASN A 188 8.15 17.39 -6.64
CA ASN A 188 7.50 17.70 -7.91
C ASN A 188 6.26 16.82 -8.15
N ARG A 189 6.39 15.50 -7.96
CA ARG A 189 5.28 14.55 -8.15
C ARG A 189 4.16 14.76 -7.14
N ARG A 190 4.48 15.07 -5.89
CA ARG A 190 3.47 15.40 -4.86
C ARG A 190 2.71 16.67 -5.19
N GLN A 191 3.39 17.73 -5.61
CA GLN A 191 2.74 18.97 -6.05
C GLN A 191 1.85 18.74 -7.26
N LYS A 192 2.31 17.95 -8.25
CA LYS A 192 1.50 17.58 -9.41
C LYS A 192 0.24 16.83 -8.99
N ALA A 193 0.35 15.84 -8.10
CA ALA A 193 -0.80 15.10 -7.60
C ALA A 193 -1.81 16.01 -6.89
N ILE A 194 -1.36 16.94 -6.04
CA ILE A 194 -2.24 17.90 -5.37
C ILE A 194 -2.96 18.79 -6.38
N ARG A 195 -2.25 19.37 -7.35
CA ARG A 195 -2.86 20.19 -8.41
C ARG A 195 -3.87 19.43 -9.26
N MET A 196 -3.70 18.11 -9.41
CA MET A 196 -4.68 17.26 -10.10
C MET A 196 -5.91 16.98 -9.24
N LEU A 197 -5.76 16.90 -7.92
CA LEU A 197 -6.87 16.64 -6.99
C LEU A 197 -7.74 17.88 -6.73
N GLU A 198 -7.13 19.05 -6.69
CA GLU A 198 -7.79 20.31 -6.31
C GLU A 198 -9.07 20.64 -7.12
N PRO A 199 -9.11 20.51 -8.47
CA PRO A 199 -10.32 20.79 -9.24
C PRO A 199 -11.46 19.81 -8.95
N HIS A 200 -11.13 18.59 -8.51
CA HIS A 200 -12.14 17.59 -8.15
C HIS A 200 -12.63 17.77 -6.72
N LEU A 201 -11.78 18.20 -5.79
CA LEU A 201 -12.14 18.37 -4.39
C LEU A 201 -13.07 19.56 -4.16
N LYS A 202 -12.81 20.69 -4.82
CA LYS A 202 -13.55 21.94 -4.59
C LYS A 202 -15.07 21.78 -4.76
N PRO A 203 -15.59 21.18 -5.86
CA PRO A 203 -17.03 20.98 -6.01
C PRO A 203 -17.65 20.02 -4.98
N TYR A 204 -16.90 19.01 -4.51
CA TYR A 204 -17.40 18.10 -3.47
C TYR A 204 -17.47 18.78 -2.12
N ILE A 205 -16.50 19.64 -1.79
CA ILE A 205 -16.52 20.41 -0.55
C ILE A 205 -17.71 21.37 -0.57
N GLU A 206 -17.88 22.16 -1.63
CA GLU A 206 -19.02 23.08 -1.79
C GLU A 206 -20.35 22.33 -1.66
N ARG A 207 -20.51 21.19 -2.34
CA ARG A 207 -21.74 20.39 -2.27
C ARG A 207 -22.03 19.76 -0.90
N LEU A 208 -21.00 19.42 -0.13
CA LEU A 208 -21.16 18.70 1.15
C LEU A 208 -21.17 19.63 2.37
N SER A 209 -20.84 20.91 2.20
CA SER A 209 -20.66 21.84 3.33
C SER A 209 -21.84 22.79 3.56
N ASP A 210 -22.91 22.74 2.74
CA ASP A 210 -24.08 23.65 2.82
C ASP A 210 -23.69 25.15 2.94
N ASP A 211 -22.59 25.56 2.30
CA ASP A 211 -22.17 26.96 2.05
C ASP A 211 -21.89 27.17 0.55
#